data_AF-A0A2N9NU79-F1
#
_entry.id   AF-A0A2N9NU79-F1
#
_cell.length_a   1.000
_cell.length_b   1.000
_cell.length_c   1.000
_cell.angle_alpha   90.00
_cell.angle_beta   90.00
_cell.angle_gamma   90.00
#
_symmetry.space_group_name_H-M   'P 1'
#
loop_
_entity.id
_entity.type
_entity.pdbx_description
1 polymer ?
#
loop_
_entity_poly.entity_id
_entity_poly.type
_entity_poly.pdbx_seq_one_letter_code
_entity_poly.pdbx_strand_id
1 'polypeptide(L)'
;MTLVRTVVTLVCCALGCVSWAVTAAPTTPDDPYLKPIIKRNVFGLVPEPAVVKPQPPAPPLPTVRLVGVTTILGDQRALFEVHLPPKPPEAAAEEHCVLATGQSDGPIKLLEIDVRAGRVKIDNSGTVDVAHVR
;
A
#
# COMPACT_ATOMS: atom_id res chain seq x y z
N MET A 1 -32.78 25.29 -61.74
CA MET A 1 -32.37 23.86 -61.71
C MET A 1 -31.03 23.60 -61.00
N THR A 2 -30.48 24.58 -60.27
CA THR A 2 -29.22 24.44 -59.50
C THR A 2 -29.47 24.17 -58.01
N LEU A 3 -30.57 24.68 -57.45
CA LEU A 3 -30.95 24.52 -56.03
C LEU A 3 -31.36 23.07 -55.66
N VAL A 4 -32.02 22.35 -56.58
CA VAL A 4 -32.43 20.95 -56.34
C VAL A 4 -31.23 20.01 -56.33
N ARG A 5 -30.19 20.34 -57.11
CA ARG A 5 -28.96 19.54 -57.18
C ARG A 5 -28.11 19.68 -55.91
N THR A 6 -28.07 20.87 -55.31
CA THR A 6 -27.31 21.12 -54.07
C THR A 6 -27.99 20.53 -52.83
N VAL A 7 -29.32 20.48 -52.80
CA VAL A 7 -30.06 19.83 -51.70
C VAL A 7 -29.93 18.30 -51.77
N VAL A 8 -29.95 17.71 -52.96
CA VAL A 8 -29.80 16.25 -53.13
C VAL A 8 -28.38 15.77 -52.79
N THR A 9 -27.33 16.52 -53.13
CA THR A 9 -25.96 16.15 -52.74
C THR A 9 -25.72 16.31 -51.23
N LEU A 10 -26.34 17.30 -50.58
CA LEU A 10 -26.19 17.52 -49.14
C LEU A 10 -26.94 16.47 -48.30
N VAL A 11 -28.09 15.99 -48.79
CA VAL A 11 -28.84 14.87 -48.19
C VAL A 11 -28.11 13.54 -48.37
N CYS A 12 -27.43 13.31 -49.50
CA CYS A 12 -26.59 12.11 -49.70
C CYS A 12 -25.37 12.06 -48.77
N CYS A 13 -24.73 13.20 -48.50
CA CYS A 13 -23.58 13.24 -47.58
C CYS A 13 -23.97 13.10 -46.10
N ALA A 14 -25.20 13.47 -45.72
CA ALA A 14 -25.68 13.30 -44.33
C ALA A 14 -26.12 11.86 -44.01
N LEU A 15 -26.50 11.06 -45.01
CA LEU A 15 -26.90 9.65 -44.85
C LEU A 15 -25.75 8.65 -45.10
N GLY A 16 -24.62 9.10 -45.66
CA GLY A 16 -23.46 8.25 -45.96
C GLY A 16 -22.42 8.12 -44.84
N CYS A 17 -22.57 8.86 -43.73
CA CYS A 17 -21.55 8.93 -42.67
C CYS A 17 -21.80 7.97 -41.49
N VAL A 18 -22.59 6.91 -41.67
CA VAL A 18 -22.80 5.88 -40.64
C VAL A 18 -22.54 4.52 -41.27
N SER A 19 -21.28 4.09 -41.30
CA SER A 19 -20.84 2.68 -41.17
C SER A 19 -19.38 2.52 -41.59
N TRP A 20 -18.45 3.00 -40.77
CA TRP A 20 -17.20 2.26 -40.58
C TRP A 20 -16.57 2.62 -39.23
N ALA A 21 -17.28 2.31 -38.15
CA ALA A 21 -16.59 2.07 -36.89
C ALA A 21 -15.94 0.69 -37.02
N VAL A 22 -14.67 0.64 -37.47
CA VAL A 22 -13.84 -0.54 -37.21
C VAL A 22 -13.60 -0.56 -35.71
N THR A 23 -14.44 -1.30 -34.98
CA THR A 23 -14.09 -1.78 -33.66
C THR A 23 -12.98 -2.80 -33.85
N ALA A 24 -11.73 -2.38 -33.72
CA ALA A 24 -10.62 -3.30 -33.55
C ALA A 24 -10.91 -4.08 -32.26
N ALA A 25 -11.42 -5.30 -32.41
CA ALA A 25 -11.54 -6.22 -31.29
C ALA A 25 -10.13 -6.36 -30.68
N PRO A 26 -9.94 -6.19 -29.37
CA PRO A 26 -8.69 -6.56 -28.74
C PRO A 26 -8.58 -8.08 -28.90
N THR A 27 -7.76 -8.53 -29.83
CA THR A 27 -7.37 -9.94 -29.98
C THR A 27 -6.67 -10.35 -28.69
N THR A 28 -7.46 -10.86 -27.76
CA THR A 28 -7.01 -11.48 -26.51
C THR A 28 -6.66 -12.95 -26.82
N PRO A 29 -5.84 -13.61 -25.99
CA PRO A 29 -4.42 -13.83 -26.23
C PRO A 29 -4.13 -15.34 -26.25
N ASP A 30 -4.95 -16.08 -26.99
CA ASP A 30 -4.90 -17.55 -27.10
C ASP A 30 -4.80 -18.00 -28.55
N ASP A 31 -3.91 -17.36 -29.30
CA ASP A 31 -3.42 -17.94 -30.54
C ASP A 31 -2.48 -19.11 -30.19
N PRO A 32 -2.81 -20.36 -30.57
CA PRO A 32 -1.99 -21.54 -30.28
C PRO A 32 -0.61 -21.47 -30.94
N TYR A 33 -0.42 -20.58 -31.92
CA TYR A 33 0.85 -20.36 -32.61
C TYR A 33 1.70 -19.27 -31.96
N LEU A 34 1.12 -18.20 -31.40
CA LEU A 34 1.89 -17.08 -30.85
C LEU A 34 2.76 -17.49 -29.65
N LYS A 35 2.21 -18.26 -28.70
CA LYS A 35 2.93 -18.66 -27.48
C LYS A 35 4.20 -19.49 -27.77
N PRO A 36 4.19 -20.54 -28.61
CA PRO A 36 5.40 -21.31 -28.91
C PRO A 36 6.38 -20.58 -29.83
N ILE A 37 5.90 -19.72 -30.75
CA ILE A 37 6.78 -18.97 -31.66
C ILE A 37 7.59 -17.93 -30.90
N ILE A 38 6.98 -17.20 -29.97
CA ILE A 38 7.66 -16.17 -29.17
C ILE A 38 8.68 -16.80 -28.20
N LYS A 39 8.44 -18.03 -27.76
CA LYS A 39 9.36 -18.77 -26.86
C LYS A 39 10.48 -19.52 -27.60
N ARG A 40 10.44 -19.60 -28.94
CA ARG A 40 11.48 -20.27 -29.73
C ARG A 40 12.69 -19.36 -29.89
N ASN A 41 13.76 -19.68 -29.17
CA ASN A 41 15.10 -19.12 -29.40
C ASN A 41 15.90 -20.06 -30.31
N VAL A 42 16.59 -19.52 -31.33
CA VAL A 42 17.45 -20.29 -32.26
C VAL A 42 18.54 -21.08 -31.53
N PHE A 43 18.97 -20.60 -30.35
CA PHE A 43 19.94 -21.26 -29.50
C PHE A 43 19.32 -22.23 -28.48
N GLY A 44 17.99 -22.42 -28.51
CA GLY A 44 17.27 -23.30 -27.56
C GLY A 44 17.35 -22.83 -26.11
N LEU A 45 17.73 -21.56 -25.87
CA LEU A 45 17.87 -21.03 -24.52
C LEU A 45 16.49 -20.89 -23.87
N VAL A 46 16.32 -21.62 -22.77
CA VAL A 46 15.18 -21.45 -21.87
C VAL A 46 15.57 -20.39 -20.85
N PRO A 47 14.73 -19.37 -20.59
CA PRO A 47 14.98 -18.44 -19.50
C PRO A 47 15.12 -19.22 -18.20
N GLU A 48 16.22 -19.02 -17.48
CA GLU A 48 16.37 -19.63 -16.15
C GLU A 48 15.20 -19.20 -15.27
N PRO A 49 14.69 -20.09 -14.39
CA PRO A 49 13.74 -19.70 -13.37
C PRO A 49 14.32 -18.52 -12.60
N ALA A 50 13.54 -17.44 -12.46
CA ALA A 50 13.98 -16.31 -11.67
C ALA A 50 14.33 -16.80 -10.26
N VAL A 51 15.60 -16.71 -9.89
CA VAL A 51 16.05 -17.01 -8.54
C VAL A 51 15.38 -15.99 -7.63
N VAL A 52 14.39 -16.42 -6.86
CA VAL A 52 13.81 -15.61 -5.79
C VAL A 52 14.92 -15.40 -4.78
N LYS A 53 15.58 -14.24 -4.84
CA LYS A 53 16.51 -13.84 -3.81
C LYS A 53 15.73 -13.80 -2.49
N PRO A 54 16.21 -14.42 -1.40
CA PRO A 54 15.60 -14.23 -0.10
C PRO A 54 15.54 -12.74 0.18
N GLN A 55 14.33 -12.21 0.38
CA GLN A 55 14.18 -10.86 0.87
C GLN A 55 14.82 -10.81 2.27
N PRO A 56 15.61 -9.77 2.59
CA PRO A 56 16.11 -9.60 3.95
C PRO A 56 14.94 -9.66 4.94
N PRO A 57 15.10 -10.32 6.09
CA PRO A 57 14.07 -10.33 7.12
C PRO A 57 13.71 -8.89 7.48
N ALA A 58 12.41 -8.63 7.70
CA ALA A 58 11.95 -7.33 8.14
C ALA A 58 12.68 -6.92 9.42
N PRO A 59 13.01 -5.63 9.60
CA PRO A 59 13.63 -5.17 10.83
C PRO A 59 12.75 -5.53 12.02
N PRO A 60 13.33 -6.00 13.14
CA PRO A 60 12.56 -6.34 14.33
C PRO A 60 11.84 -5.09 14.84
N LEU A 61 10.54 -5.22 15.12
CA LEU A 61 9.75 -4.16 15.70
C LEU A 61 10.13 -3.98 17.19
N PRO A 62 10.16 -2.74 17.70
CA PRO A 62 10.29 -2.46 19.12
C PRO A 62 9.16 -3.10 19.92
N THR A 63 9.48 -3.68 21.08
CA THR A 63 8.44 -4.19 21.98
C THR A 63 7.99 -3.06 22.90
N VAL A 64 6.73 -2.67 22.77
CA VAL A 64 6.15 -1.55 23.53
C VAL A 64 5.23 -2.11 24.59
N ARG A 65 5.42 -1.70 25.84
CA ARG A 65 4.56 -2.07 26.97
C ARG A 65 3.94 -0.83 27.57
N LEU A 66 2.63 -0.87 27.78
CA LEU A 66 1.91 0.16 28.52
C LEU A 66 2.10 -0.09 30.01
N VAL A 67 2.80 0.83 30.68
CA VAL A 67 3.04 0.79 32.12
C VAL A 67 1.82 1.31 32.88
N GLY A 68 1.20 2.37 32.39
CA GLY A 68 0.02 2.95 33.02
C GLY A 68 -0.46 4.22 32.34
N VAL A 69 -1.54 4.79 32.86
CA VAL A 69 -2.08 6.09 32.43
C VAL A 69 -2.15 7.01 33.64
N THR A 70 -1.64 8.22 33.51
CA THR A 70 -1.63 9.24 34.56
C THR A 70 -2.20 10.55 34.05
N THR A 71 -2.71 11.39 34.95
CA THR A 71 -3.25 12.71 34.59
C THR A 71 -2.34 13.77 35.20
N ILE A 72 -1.63 14.52 34.35
CA ILE A 72 -0.71 15.60 34.78
C ILE A 72 -1.37 16.92 34.43
N LEU A 73 -1.69 17.74 35.45
CA LEU A 73 -2.30 19.07 35.29
C LEU A 73 -3.63 19.08 34.51
N GLY A 74 -4.38 17.98 34.53
CA GLY A 74 -5.65 17.82 33.80
C GLY A 74 -5.51 17.12 32.45
N ASP A 75 -4.29 16.95 31.95
CA ASP A 75 -4.03 16.24 30.69
C ASP A 75 -3.69 14.77 30.93
N GLN A 76 -4.36 13.89 30.21
CA GLN A 76 -4.12 12.45 30.26
C GLN A 76 -2.83 12.09 29.51
N ARG A 77 -1.99 11.29 30.14
CA ARG A 77 -0.72 10.80 29.58
C ARG A 77 -0.59 9.30 29.78
N ALA A 78 -0.08 8.62 28.76
CA ALA A 78 0.25 7.20 28.83
C ALA A 78 1.76 7.03 29.07
N LEU A 79 2.10 6.11 29.97
CA LEU A 79 3.46 5.73 30.32
C LEU A 79 3.80 4.47 29.54
N PHE A 80 4.88 4.54 28.75
CA PHE A 80 5.35 3.42 27.96
C PHE A 80 6.75 3.01 28.34
N GLU A 81 7.01 1.71 28.23
CA GLU A 81 8.32 1.09 28.27
C GLU A 81 8.59 0.50 26.89
N VAL A 82 9.60 1.03 26.20
CA VAL A 82 9.97 0.66 24.84
C VAL A 82 11.28 -0.11 24.90
N HIS A 83 11.22 -1.39 24.52
CA HIS A 83 12.40 -2.22 24.36
C HIS A 83 12.84 -2.17 22.90
N LEU A 84 13.95 -1.49 22.65
CA LEU A 84 14.56 -1.41 21.34
C LEU A 84 15.36 -2.68 21.06
N PRO A 85 15.17 -3.32 19.89
CA PRO A 85 15.92 -4.53 19.55
C PRO A 85 17.41 -4.19 19.40
N PRO A 86 18.31 -5.08 19.86
CA PRO A 86 19.74 -4.83 19.79
C PRO A 86 20.19 -4.74 18.33
N LYS A 87 20.80 -3.62 17.96
CA LYS A 87 21.42 -3.44 16.65
C LYS A 87 22.94 -3.41 16.83
N PRO A 88 23.71 -4.40 16.35
CA PRO A 88 25.16 -4.39 16.47
C PRO A 88 25.74 -3.08 15.92
N PRO A 89 26.59 -2.33 16.65
CA PRO A 89 27.35 -2.67 17.87
C PRO A 89 26.71 -2.30 19.23
N GLU A 90 25.45 -1.87 19.27
CA GLU A 90 24.78 -1.33 20.46
C GLU A 90 23.90 -2.38 21.15
N ALA A 91 23.86 -2.34 22.48
CA ALA A 91 23.07 -3.26 23.31
C ALA A 91 21.57 -2.92 23.22
N ALA A 92 20.71 -3.87 23.62
CA ALA A 92 19.28 -3.60 23.74
C ALA A 92 19.06 -2.49 24.78
N ALA A 93 18.38 -1.43 24.38
CA ALA A 93 18.07 -0.29 25.24
C ALA A 93 16.59 -0.33 25.65
N GLU A 94 16.35 -0.03 26.91
CA GLU A 94 15.01 0.15 27.49
C GLU A 94 14.80 1.65 27.72
N GLU A 95 13.78 2.20 27.08
CA GLU A 95 13.45 3.61 27.18
C GLU A 95 12.05 3.77 27.78
N HIS A 96 11.91 4.70 28.73
CA HIS A 96 10.63 5.05 29.32
C HIS A 96 10.20 6.42 28.80
N CYS A 97 8.98 6.50 28.26
CA CYS A 97 8.44 7.73 27.71
C CYS A 97 7.01 7.98 28.19
N VAL A 98 6.64 9.25 28.22
CA VAL A 98 5.34 9.73 28.73
C VAL A 98 4.67 10.55 27.64
N LEU A 99 3.70 9.95 26.95
CA LEU A 99 3.08 10.54 25.77
C LEU A 99 1.68 11.06 26.09
N ALA A 100 1.36 12.24 25.55
CA ALA A 100 -0.01 12.74 25.45
C ALA A 100 -0.65 12.31 24.12
N THR A 101 -1.98 12.31 24.04
CA THR A 101 -2.72 11.92 22.84
C THR A 101 -2.23 12.71 21.61
N GLY A 102 -1.81 12.01 20.56
CA GLY A 102 -1.25 12.59 19.33
C GLY A 102 0.26 12.81 19.35
N GLN A 103 0.94 12.68 20.49
CA GLN A 103 2.39 12.78 20.56
C GLN A 103 3.07 11.48 20.11
N SER A 104 4.26 11.64 19.52
CA SER A 104 5.14 10.56 19.10
C SER A 104 6.50 10.73 19.74
N ASP A 105 7.09 9.61 20.16
CA ASP A 105 8.43 9.56 20.68
C ASP A 105 9.13 8.30 20.14
N GLY A 106 10.25 8.53 19.46
CA GLY A 106 10.96 7.50 18.71
C GLY A 106 10.05 6.70 17.74
N PRO A 107 9.97 5.36 17.88
CA PRO A 107 9.21 4.50 16.98
C PRO A 107 7.71 4.42 17.30
N ILE A 108 7.26 5.05 18.39
CA ILE A 108 5.87 4.94 18.86
C ILE A 108 5.13 6.26 18.78
N LYS A 109 3.84 6.17 18.44
CA LYS A 109 2.91 7.30 18.46
C LYS A 109 1.65 6.92 19.21
N LEU A 110 1.24 7.79 20.12
CA LEU A 110 0.01 7.62 20.87
C LEU A 110 -1.17 8.17 20.06
N LEU A 111 -2.13 7.31 19.72
CA LEU A 111 -3.30 7.68 18.93
C LEU A 111 -4.47 8.09 19.82
N GLU A 112 -4.78 7.28 20.84
CA GLU A 112 -5.97 7.45 21.66
C GLU A 112 -5.78 6.81 23.04
N ILE A 113 -6.30 7.46 24.09
CA ILE A 113 -6.36 6.93 25.44
C ILE A 113 -7.82 6.72 25.83
N ASP A 114 -8.18 5.50 26.22
CA ASP A 114 -9.45 5.19 26.88
C ASP A 114 -9.20 4.88 28.36
N VAL A 115 -9.40 5.89 29.21
CA VAL A 115 -9.18 5.77 30.66
C VAL A 115 -10.23 4.89 31.34
N ARG A 116 -11.46 4.82 30.81
CA ARG A 116 -12.51 3.98 31.42
C ARG A 116 -12.23 2.51 31.20
N ALA A 117 -11.76 2.15 30.00
CA ALA A 117 -11.42 0.78 29.64
C ALA A 117 -9.99 0.39 30.04
N GLY A 118 -9.12 1.34 30.43
CA GLY A 118 -7.70 1.11 30.67
C GLY A 118 -6.97 0.65 29.39
N ARG A 119 -7.40 1.16 28.23
CA ARG A 119 -6.88 0.78 26.91
C ARG A 119 -6.24 1.97 26.24
N VAL A 120 -5.15 1.72 25.52
CA VAL A 120 -4.42 2.75 24.80
C VAL A 120 -4.10 2.25 23.40
N LYS A 121 -4.46 3.04 22.39
CA LYS A 121 -4.13 2.76 20.99
C LYS A 121 -2.81 3.41 20.65
N ILE A 122 -1.87 2.60 20.18
CA ILE A 122 -0.55 3.04 19.75
C ILE A 122 -0.30 2.66 18.31
N ASP A 123 0.50 3.47 17.63
CA ASP A 123 1.10 3.14 16.35
C ASP A 123 2.59 2.89 16.58
N ASN A 124 3.01 1.65 16.38
CA ASN A 124 4.40 1.22 16.50
C ASN A 124 4.97 0.99 15.09
N SER A 125 5.73 1.97 14.60
CA SER A 125 6.38 1.94 13.28
C SER A 125 5.45 1.57 12.12
N GLY A 126 4.18 2.02 12.16
CA GLY A 126 3.16 1.74 11.15
C GLY A 126 2.23 0.57 11.50
N THR A 127 2.43 -0.09 12.65
CA THR A 127 1.55 -1.15 13.15
C THR A 127 0.70 -0.60 14.29
N VAL A 128 -0.61 -0.50 14.05
CA VAL A 128 -1.56 -0.08 15.09
C VAL A 128 -1.81 -1.24 16.05
N ASP A 129 -1.54 -1.02 17.33
CA ASP A 129 -1.74 -1.99 18.40
C ASP A 129 -2.55 -1.39 19.56
N VAL A 130 -3.23 -2.25 20.32
CA VAL A 130 -4.06 -1.88 21.47
C VAL A 130 -3.44 -2.43 22.74
N ALA A 131 -2.74 -1.57 23.46
CA ALA A 131 -2.12 -1.91 24.73
C ALA A 131 -3.13 -1.77 25.89
N HIS A 132 -3.01 -2.65 26.87
CA HIS A 132 -3.85 -2.68 28.08
C HIS A 132 -3.03 -2.33 29.31
N VAL A 133 -3.62 -1.58 30.24
CA VAL A 133 -3.00 -1.28 31.54
C VAL A 133 -2.94 -2.57 32.35
N ARG A 134 -1.77 -2.86 32.92
CA ARG A 134 -1.56 -4.02 33.79
C ARG A 134 -1.99 -3.74 35.22
#